data_AF-A0A8T4LLA5-F1
#
_entry.id   AF-A0A8T4LLA5-F1
#
_cell.length_a   1.000
_cell.length_b   1.000
_cell.length_c   1.000
_cell.angle_alpha   90.00
_cell.angle_beta   90.00
_cell.angle_gamma   90.00
#
_symmetry.space_group_name_H-M   'P 1'
#
loop_
_entity.id
_entity.type
_entity.pdbx_description
1 polymer ?
#
loop_
_entity_poly.entity_id
_entity_poly.type
_entity_poly.pdbx_seq_one_letter_code
_entity_poly.pdbx_strand_id
1 'polypeptide(L)'
;MNEFIESKKEVSNLNGEFEGLVLNNCSKAEVAVAIGFGFIGDKMLIGKGKGGTISGAEKRALAEINYMAKERNAELEGIKFLAAAAPKIKDKFGCAVVALVLKD
;
A
#
# COMPACT_ATOMS: atom_id res chain seq x y z
N MET A 1 7.36 -5.46 14.18
CA MET A 1 6.02 -5.77 14.70
C MET A 1 5.14 -5.89 13.47
N ASN A 2 4.84 -7.11 13.06
CA ASN A 2 4.11 -7.42 11.82
C ASN A 2 2.62 -7.44 12.18
N GLU A 3 1.79 -6.62 11.53
CA GLU A 3 0.34 -6.69 11.74
C GLU A 3 -0.22 -7.84 10.88
N PHE A 4 -0.52 -8.94 11.58
CA PHE A 4 -1.20 -10.14 11.09
C PHE A 4 -2.61 -10.09 11.68
N ILE A 5 -3.67 -10.23 10.87
CA ILE A 5 -5.04 -10.28 11.39
C ILE A 5 -5.38 -11.75 11.64
N GLU A 6 -5.44 -12.17 12.91
CA GLU A 6 -5.55 -13.58 13.30
C GLU A 6 -6.96 -14.05 13.68
N SER A 7 -7.97 -13.17 13.77
CA SER A 7 -9.36 -13.64 13.89
C SER A 7 -10.42 -12.60 13.55
N LYS A 8 -11.63 -13.08 13.19
CA LYS A 8 -12.84 -12.29 12.90
C LYS A 8 -13.24 -11.27 13.97
N LYS A 9 -12.70 -11.34 15.19
CA LYS A 9 -13.01 -10.39 16.26
C LYS A 9 -12.27 -9.06 16.14
N GLU A 10 -11.10 -9.02 15.50
CA GLU A 10 -10.31 -7.78 15.34
C GLU A 10 -10.81 -6.86 14.21
N VAL A 11 -11.66 -7.40 13.35
CA VAL A 11 -12.31 -6.68 12.23
C VAL A 11 -13.30 -5.61 12.74
N SER A 12 -13.82 -5.76 13.96
CA SER A 12 -14.85 -4.88 14.54
C SER A 12 -14.37 -3.50 15.01
N ASN A 13 -13.05 -3.23 14.98
CA ASN A 13 -12.48 -1.91 15.32
C ASN A 13 -12.22 -0.99 14.11
N LEU A 14 -12.59 -1.42 12.90
CA LEU A 14 -12.47 -0.62 11.68
C LEU A 14 -13.81 0.10 11.42
N ASN A 15 -13.91 1.35 11.90
CA ASN A 15 -15.11 2.17 11.69
C ASN A 15 -15.24 2.63 10.22
N GLY A 16 -16.15 1.99 9.49
CA GLY A 16 -16.69 2.44 8.20
C GLY A 16 -16.93 1.26 7.24
N GLU A 17 -18.15 1.13 6.71
CA GLU A 17 -18.74 -0.03 6.00
C GLU A 17 -18.12 -0.40 4.62
N PHE A 18 -16.80 -0.42 4.51
CA PHE A 18 -16.07 -1.02 3.39
C PHE A 18 -14.78 -1.66 3.91
N GLU A 19 -14.59 -2.96 3.67
CA GLU A 19 -13.29 -3.60 3.94
C GLU A 19 -12.27 -3.04 2.94
N GLY A 20 -11.17 -2.48 3.46
CA GLY A 20 -10.23 -1.77 2.60
C GLY A 20 -8.89 -1.51 3.28
N LEU A 21 -7.89 -1.18 2.45
CA LEU A 21 -6.55 -0.80 2.89
C LEU A 21 -6.33 0.69 2.62
N VAL A 22 -6.06 1.46 3.67
CA VAL A 22 -5.66 2.87 3.55
C VAL A 22 -4.17 3.00 3.84
N LEU A 23 -3.44 3.70 2.98
CA LEU A 23 -2.03 4.02 3.14
C LEU A 23 -1.81 5.53 3.04
N ASN A 24 -1.23 6.12 4.08
CA ASN A 24 -0.91 7.53 4.13
C ASN A 24 0.59 7.80 4.41
N ASN A 25 1.10 8.90 3.87
CA ASN A 25 2.41 9.46 4.18
C ASN A 25 2.29 10.97 4.33
N CYS A 26 2.60 11.49 5.52
CA CYS A 26 2.40 12.88 5.88
C CYS A 26 3.73 13.50 6.32
N SER A 27 4.07 14.67 5.78
CA SER A 27 5.28 15.41 6.13
C SER A 27 5.18 16.88 5.75
N LYS A 28 6.12 17.69 6.23
CA LYS A 28 6.39 19.04 5.69
C LYS A 28 7.23 18.99 4.40
N ALA A 29 7.78 17.83 4.06
CA ALA A 29 8.50 17.58 2.81
C ALA A 29 7.54 17.04 1.73
N GLU A 30 8.05 16.93 0.50
CA GLU A 30 7.37 16.17 -0.55
C GLU A 30 7.25 14.70 -0.12
N VAL A 31 6.05 14.14 -0.29
CA VAL A 31 5.74 12.77 0.12
C VAL A 31 4.88 12.09 -0.92
N ALA A 32 5.03 10.78 -1.01
CA ALA A 32 4.21 9.91 -1.82
C ALA A 32 3.91 8.59 -1.10
N VAL A 33 2.82 7.97 -1.53
CA VAL A 33 2.41 6.61 -1.17
C VAL A 33 2.08 5.83 -2.43
N ALA A 34 2.28 4.52 -2.38
CA ALA A 34 1.86 3.59 -3.42
C ALA A 34 1.35 2.29 -2.81
N ILE A 35 0.27 1.75 -3.36
CA ILE A 35 -0.19 0.38 -3.15
C ILE A 35 0.08 -0.36 -4.46
N GLY A 36 0.88 -1.43 -4.38
CA GLY A 36 1.16 -2.30 -5.52
C GLY A 36 0.33 -3.58 -5.45
N PHE A 37 -0.02 -4.12 -6.61
CA PHE A 37 -0.81 -5.34 -6.79
C PHE A 37 -0.01 -6.31 -7.67
N GLY A 38 0.57 -7.34 -7.05
CA GLY A 38 1.22 -8.44 -7.76
C GLY A 38 0.26 -9.60 -7.95
N PHE A 39 0.25 -10.24 -9.12
CA PHE A 39 -0.67 -11.35 -9.43
C PHE A 39 0.08 -12.68 -9.56
N ILE A 40 -0.47 -13.74 -8.97
CA ILE A 40 0.03 -15.12 -9.03
C ILE A 40 -1.19 -16.03 -9.19
N GLY A 41 -1.49 -16.49 -10.40
CA GLY A 41 -2.72 -17.19 -10.72
C GLY A 41 -3.95 -16.38 -10.33
N ASP A 42 -4.80 -16.95 -9.48
CA ASP A 42 -6.01 -16.33 -8.93
C ASP A 42 -5.74 -15.47 -7.67
N LYS A 43 -4.49 -15.38 -7.22
CA LYS A 43 -4.11 -14.70 -5.99
C LYS A 43 -3.48 -13.33 -6.26
N MET A 44 -3.73 -12.41 -5.34
CA MET A 44 -3.17 -11.06 -5.37
C MET A 44 -2.30 -10.82 -4.13
N LEU A 45 -1.08 -10.32 -4.36
CA LEU A 45 -0.17 -9.80 -3.34
C LEU A 45 -0.26 -8.28 -3.31
N ILE A 46 -0.39 -7.71 -2.11
CA ILE A 46 -0.49 -6.26 -1.92
C ILE A 46 0.78 -5.74 -1.26
N GLY A 47 1.55 -4.93 -1.98
CA GLY A 47 2.73 -4.23 -1.45
C GLY A 47 2.43 -2.78 -1.10
N LYS A 48 3.14 -2.24 -0.11
CA LYS A 48 2.95 -0.89 0.41
C LYS A 48 4.24 -0.10 0.28
N GLY A 49 4.14 1.12 -0.22
CA GLY A 49 5.27 1.99 -0.47
C GLY A 49 5.05 3.38 0.09
N LYS A 50 5.98 3.89 0.90
CA LYS A 50 6.03 5.29 1.31
C LYS A 50 7.35 5.90 0.84
N GLY A 51 7.30 7.01 0.11
CA GLY A 51 8.49 7.64 -0.49
C GLY A 51 8.41 9.16 -0.48
N GLY A 52 9.48 9.81 -0.96
CA GLY A 52 9.47 11.25 -1.26
C GLY A 52 8.95 11.58 -2.66
N THR A 53 8.81 10.57 -3.53
CA THR A 53 8.30 10.68 -4.90
C THR A 53 7.47 9.44 -5.24
N ILE A 54 6.61 9.53 -6.26
CA ILE A 54 5.78 8.39 -6.72
C ILE A 54 6.67 7.18 -7.07
N SER A 55 7.68 7.37 -7.91
CA SER A 55 8.60 6.27 -8.28
C SER A 55 9.31 5.66 -7.06
N GLY A 56 9.67 6.47 -6.07
CA GLY A 56 10.25 5.98 -4.82
C GLY A 56 9.27 5.16 -3.98
N ALA A 57 7.99 5.54 -3.96
CA ALA A 57 6.94 4.78 -3.30
C ALA A 57 6.65 3.47 -4.06
N GLU A 58 6.52 3.50 -5.39
CA GLU A 58 6.30 2.32 -6.22
C GLU A 58 7.42 1.28 -6.09
N LYS A 59 8.69 1.70 -6.10
CA LYS A 59 9.84 0.80 -5.89
C LYS A 59 9.78 0.07 -4.55
N ARG A 60 9.29 0.74 -3.49
CA ARG A 60 9.14 0.12 -2.16
C ARG A 60 7.98 -0.85 -2.13
N ALA A 61 6.84 -0.50 -2.73
CA ALA A 61 5.72 -1.41 -2.89
C ALA A 61 6.11 -2.65 -3.71
N LEU A 62 6.88 -2.47 -4.78
CA LEU A 62 7.43 -3.54 -5.60
C LEU A 62 8.38 -4.45 -4.81
N ALA A 63 9.28 -3.87 -4.01
CA ALA A 63 10.20 -4.65 -3.19
C ALA A 63 9.45 -5.54 -2.19
N GLU A 64 8.37 -5.05 -1.59
CA GLU A 64 7.51 -5.83 -0.70
C GLU A 64 6.80 -6.98 -1.44
N ILE A 65 6.25 -6.72 -2.62
CA ILE A 65 5.63 -7.76 -3.48
C ILE A 65 6.64 -8.84 -3.87
N ASN A 66 7.83 -8.44 -4.32
CA ASN A 66 8.89 -9.37 -4.71
C ASN A 66 9.37 -10.21 -3.52
N TYR A 67 9.47 -9.62 -2.33
CA TYR A 67 9.77 -10.36 -1.11
C TYR A 67 8.69 -11.41 -0.83
N MET A 68 7.41 -11.02 -0.85
CA MET A 68 6.29 -11.94 -0.61
C MET A 68 6.19 -13.07 -1.65
N ALA A 69 6.47 -12.78 -2.92
CA ALA A 69 6.48 -13.77 -4.00
C ALA A 69 7.64 -14.77 -3.83
N LYS A 70 8.83 -14.28 -3.45
CA LYS A 70 10.00 -15.11 -3.16
C LYS A 70 9.76 -16.05 -1.98
N GLU A 71 9.18 -15.55 -0.89
CA GLU A 71 8.80 -16.38 0.28
C GLU A 71 7.80 -17.50 -0.09
N ARG A 72 7.05 -17.33 -1.18
CA ARG A 72 6.06 -18.30 -1.69
C ARG A 72 6.62 -19.20 -2.80
N ASN A 73 7.89 -19.04 -3.17
CA ASN A 73 8.50 -19.70 -4.31
C ASN A 73 7.62 -19.59 -5.58
N ALA A 74 7.05 -18.41 -5.81
CA ALA A 74 6.10 -18.14 -6.87
C ALA A 74 6.58 -17.03 -7.78
N GLU A 75 6.24 -17.14 -9.06
CA GLU A 75 6.55 -16.14 -10.08
C GLU A 75 5.36 -15.18 -10.26
N LEU A 76 5.65 -13.88 -10.41
CA LEU A 76 4.63 -12.86 -10.60
C LEU A 76 4.27 -12.78 -12.09
N GLU A 77 2.97 -12.82 -12.39
CA GLU A 77 2.46 -12.69 -13.76
C GLU A 77 2.41 -11.22 -14.21
N GLY A 78 2.30 -10.30 -13.25
CA GLY A 78 2.23 -8.88 -13.52
C GLY A 78 2.07 -8.06 -12.25
N ILE A 79 2.32 -6.77 -12.37
CA ILE A 79 2.24 -5.81 -11.26
C ILE A 79 1.54 -4.53 -11.72
N LYS A 80 0.61 -4.04 -10.91
CA LYS A 80 -0.04 -2.72 -11.07
C LYS A 80 0.20 -1.87 -9.83
N PHE A 81 0.08 -0.55 -9.97
CA PHE A 81 0.23 0.39 -8.85
C PHE A 81 -0.92 1.38 -8.79
N LEU A 82 -1.31 1.76 -7.58
CA LEU A 82 -2.09 2.94 -7.26
C LEU A 82 -1.21 3.84 -6.38
N ALA A 83 -0.95 5.06 -6.82
CA ALA A 83 -0.06 5.98 -6.11
C ALA A 83 -0.66 7.37 -5.98
N ALA A 84 -0.26 8.07 -4.92
CA ALA A 84 -0.60 9.46 -4.68
C ALA A 84 0.63 10.20 -4.13
N ALA A 85 0.69 11.50 -4.37
CA ALA A 85 1.73 12.37 -3.82
C ALA A 85 1.13 13.67 -3.28
N ALA A 86 1.81 14.23 -2.27
CA ALA A 86 1.56 15.57 -1.77
C ALA A 86 2.84 16.40 -1.98
N PRO A 87 2.76 17.50 -2.75
CA PRO A 87 3.91 18.36 -2.98
C PRO A 87 4.29 19.10 -1.69
N LYS A 88 5.53 19.56 -1.63
CA LYS A 88 5.99 20.44 -0.54
C LYS A 88 5.25 21.78 -0.60
N ILE A 89 4.57 22.14 0.50
CA ILE A 89 3.95 23.46 0.68
C ILE A 89 4.65 24.17 1.84
N LYS A 90 5.12 25.40 1.59
CA LYS A 90 5.85 26.18 2.61
C LYS A 90 5.02 26.32 3.89
N ASP A 91 5.64 25.98 5.02
CA ASP A 91 5.07 26.06 6.37
C ASP A 91 3.78 25.26 6.60
N LYS A 92 3.44 24.30 5.71
CA LYS A 92 2.27 23.42 5.85
C LYS A 92 2.66 21.94 5.80
N PHE A 93 1.84 21.10 6.45
CA PHE A 93 1.92 19.65 6.28
C PHE A 93 1.12 19.23 5.05
N GLY A 94 1.71 18.36 4.22
CA GLY A 94 1.03 17.63 3.16
C GLY A 94 0.86 16.17 3.53
N CYS A 95 -0.22 15.54 3.07
CA CYS A 95 -0.47 14.12 3.23
C CYS A 95 -0.83 13.50 1.88
N ALA A 96 -0.06 12.51 1.45
CA ALA A 96 -0.44 11.65 0.35
C ALA A 96 -1.22 10.45 0.91
N VAL A 97 -2.36 10.12 0.30
CA VAL A 97 -3.24 9.02 0.76
C VAL A 97 -3.71 8.21 -0.45
N VAL A 98 -3.64 6.89 -0.34
CA VAL A 98 -4.30 5.95 -1.27
C VAL A 98 -5.19 5.03 -0.43
N ALA A 99 -6.38 4.76 -0.94
CA ALA A 99 -7.29 3.77 -0.37
C ALA A 99 -7.63 2.71 -1.42
N LEU A 100 -7.54 1.45 -1.02
CA LEU A 100 -8.09 0.31 -1.74
C LEU A 100 -9.39 -0.07 -1.07
N VAL A 101 -10.47 -0.04 -1.83
CA VAL A 101 -11.79 -0.50 -1.38
C VAL A 101 -12.04 -1.87 -1.99
N LEU A 102 -12.26 -2.89 -1.16
CA LEU A 102 -12.71 -4.19 -1.62
C LEU A 102 -14.23 -4.18 -1.60
N LYS A 103 -14.84 -4.56 -2.72
CA LYS A 103 -16.28 -4.68 -2.87
C LYS A 103 -16.59 -6.09 -3.34
N ASP A 104 -17.54 -6.73 -2.67
CA ASP A 104 -18.12 -8.02 -3.06
C ASP A 104 -18.69 -7.99 -4.49
#